data_AF-A0A318SE10-F1
#
_entry.id   AF-A0A318SE10-F1
#
_cell.length_a   1.000
_cell.length_b   1.000
_cell.length_c   1.000
_cell.angle_alpha   90.00
_cell.angle_beta   90.00
_cell.angle_gamma   90.00
#
_symmetry.space_group_name_H-M   'P 1'
#
loop_
_entity.id
_entity.type
_entity.pdbx_description
1 polymer ?
#
loop_
_entity_poly.entity_id
_entity_poly.type
_entity_poly.pdbx_seq_one_letter_code
_entity_poly.pdbx_strand_id
1 'polypeptide(L)'
;MFLGYAASEADDAHDADAGLKIEMKLKAPMQRRALVLLPLAGLALAGCGFHLRQAPNFAFSTIYLATTSPMGIELRRNLEAGDRVRVIRDAAARDSADAILEILQDQRERVVLGYNSSGQVREFQLRTRVRFRVRTPADIELLPSTEILLQQDQSYDETLALAKEAEAQLLYRSMQTDAVQQIMRRLAAIKTLTP
;
A
#
# COMPACT_ATOMS: atom_id res chain seq x y z
N MET A 1 -51.97 -28.79 5.16
CA MET A 1 -53.19 -29.62 5.24
C MET A 1 -54.30 -28.65 5.63
N PHE A 2 -54.89 -27.94 4.65
CA PHE A 2 -56.19 -28.26 4.01
C PHE A 2 -57.31 -28.41 5.07
N LEU A 3 -58.49 -27.76 5.03
CA LEU A 3 -59.25 -27.01 4.02
C LEU A 3 -60.53 -26.46 4.70
N GLY A 4 -61.18 -25.44 4.14
CA GLY A 4 -62.57 -25.03 4.42
C GLY A 4 -62.70 -23.51 4.61
N TYR A 5 -63.11 -22.66 3.66
CA TYR A 5 -64.26 -22.60 2.72
C TYR A 5 -65.60 -22.24 3.36
N ALA A 6 -66.12 -21.05 3.01
CA ALA A 6 -67.51 -20.70 2.62
C ALA A 6 -67.73 -19.19 2.89
N ALA A 7 -67.91 -18.30 1.91
CA ALA A 7 -68.93 -18.17 0.86
C ALA A 7 -70.23 -17.48 1.35
N SER A 8 -70.56 -16.36 0.70
CA SER A 8 -71.84 -15.61 0.66
C SER A 8 -71.53 -14.38 -0.22
N GLU A 9 -72.26 -13.92 -1.23
CA GLU A 9 -73.66 -14.01 -1.67
C GLU A 9 -73.56 -13.47 -3.13
N ALA A 10 -73.96 -14.18 -4.17
CA ALA A 10 -75.32 -14.33 -4.71
C ALA A 10 -75.59 -13.44 -5.94
N ASP A 11 -76.41 -14.03 -6.80
CA ASP A 11 -77.28 -13.48 -7.84
C ASP A 11 -76.69 -13.09 -9.19
N ASP A 12 -76.58 -14.13 -10.02
CA ASP A 12 -77.51 -14.42 -11.14
C ASP A 12 -78.05 -13.20 -11.90
N ALA A 13 -77.51 -12.94 -13.10
CA ALA A 13 -77.94 -13.55 -14.36
C ALA A 13 -79.16 -12.87 -14.97
N HIS A 14 -78.93 -12.07 -16.03
CA HIS A 14 -79.85 -12.07 -17.15
C HIS A 14 -79.13 -12.03 -18.49
N ASP A 15 -79.46 -13.08 -19.22
CA ASP A 15 -79.13 -13.51 -20.57
C ASP A 15 -79.31 -12.44 -21.65
N ALA A 16 -78.44 -12.47 -22.66
CA ALA A 16 -78.80 -12.38 -24.08
C ALA A 16 -77.55 -12.31 -24.97
N ASP A 17 -77.18 -13.47 -25.49
CA ASP A 17 -76.92 -13.76 -26.92
C ASP A 17 -76.32 -12.64 -27.81
N ALA A 18 -75.11 -12.89 -28.30
CA ALA A 18 -74.84 -13.03 -29.74
C ALA A 18 -73.33 -13.14 -29.97
N GLY A 19 -72.92 -14.24 -30.61
CA GLY A 19 -71.52 -14.58 -30.82
C GLY A 19 -70.73 -13.55 -31.63
N LEU A 20 -69.54 -13.23 -31.12
CA LEU A 20 -68.39 -12.88 -31.96
C LEU A 20 -67.14 -13.40 -31.25
N LYS A 21 -66.55 -14.48 -31.77
CA LYS A 21 -65.23 -14.97 -31.37
C LYS A 21 -64.21 -13.89 -31.68
N ILE A 22 -63.83 -13.08 -30.69
CA ILE A 22 -62.63 -12.26 -30.77
C ILE A 22 -61.48 -13.12 -30.27
N GLU A 23 -60.78 -13.75 -31.21
CA GLU A 23 -59.41 -14.22 -31.02
C GLU A 23 -58.56 -13.02 -30.55
N MET A 24 -58.30 -12.96 -29.25
CA MET A 24 -57.39 -11.98 -28.68
C MET A 24 -55.96 -12.41 -29.04
N LYS A 25 -55.53 -12.03 -30.24
CA LYS A 25 -54.14 -12.13 -30.70
C LYS A 25 -53.25 -11.42 -29.69
N LEU A 26 -52.53 -12.20 -28.87
CA LEU A 26 -51.41 -11.71 -28.07
C LEU A 26 -50.29 -11.31 -29.04
N LYS A 27 -50.33 -10.08 -29.53
CA LYS A 27 -49.25 -9.49 -30.31
C LYS A 27 -48.37 -8.67 -29.38
N ALA A 28 -47.55 -9.34 -28.58
CA ALA A 28 -46.39 -8.68 -28.00
C ALA A 28 -45.35 -8.48 -29.12
N PRO A 29 -45.07 -7.26 -29.59
CA PRO A 29 -43.89 -7.05 -30.41
C PRO A 29 -42.70 -7.29 -29.50
N MET A 30 -42.03 -8.41 -29.74
CA MET A 30 -40.72 -8.75 -29.23
C MET A 30 -39.78 -7.56 -29.45
N GLN A 31 -39.65 -6.70 -28.44
CA GLN A 31 -38.71 -5.58 -28.43
C GLN A 31 -37.29 -6.14 -28.32
N ARG A 32 -36.78 -6.67 -29.43
CA ARG A 32 -35.40 -7.10 -29.61
C ARG A 32 -34.37 -5.96 -29.48
N ARG A 33 -34.82 -4.73 -29.19
CA ARG A 33 -33.96 -3.55 -29.00
C ARG A 33 -33.47 -3.37 -27.57
N ALA A 34 -34.08 -4.02 -26.58
CA ALA A 34 -33.67 -3.89 -25.17
C ALA A 34 -32.44 -4.75 -24.80
N LEU A 35 -32.00 -5.67 -25.66
CA LEU A 35 -30.88 -6.58 -25.41
C LEU A 35 -29.51 -6.06 -25.91
N VAL A 36 -29.45 -4.88 -26.52
CA VAL A 36 -28.21 -4.30 -27.08
C VAL A 36 -27.53 -3.33 -26.12
N LEU A 37 -28.18 -2.90 -25.03
CA LEU A 37 -27.59 -1.93 -24.08
C LEU A 37 -26.85 -2.57 -22.90
N LEU A 38 -26.98 -3.88 -22.70
CA LEU A 38 -26.29 -4.58 -21.60
C LEU A 38 -24.77 -4.80 -21.77
N PRO A 39 -24.17 -4.92 -22.98
CA PRO A 39 -22.74 -5.16 -23.09
C PRO A 39 -21.90 -3.89 -22.92
N LEU A 40 -22.50 -2.69 -22.96
CA LEU A 40 -21.76 -1.42 -22.86
C LEU A 40 -21.41 -1.04 -21.41
N ALA A 41 -22.16 -1.56 -20.42
CA ALA A 41 -21.89 -1.32 -19.00
C ALA A 41 -20.69 -2.12 -18.47
N GLY A 42 -20.29 -3.23 -19.14
CA GLY A 42 -19.16 -4.07 -18.73
C GLY A 42 -17.79 -3.45 -19.00
N LEU A 43 -17.65 -2.60 -20.03
CA LEU A 43 -16.39 -1.93 -20.34
C LEU A 43 -16.05 -0.79 -19.36
N ALA A 44 -17.04 -0.27 -18.63
CA ALA A 44 -16.80 0.75 -17.61
C ALA A 44 -16.14 0.22 -16.33
N LEU A 45 -16.06 -1.11 -16.14
CA LEU A 45 -15.38 -1.72 -14.99
C LEU A 45 -13.90 -2.04 -15.26
N ALA A 46 -13.43 -1.99 -16.51
CA ALA A 46 -12.03 -2.21 -16.86
C ALA A 46 -11.25 -0.89 -16.85
N GLY A 47 -11.08 -0.26 -15.68
CA GLY A 47 -10.61 1.14 -15.69
C GLY A 47 -9.83 1.68 -14.50
N CYS A 48 -9.51 0.92 -13.45
CA CYS A 48 -8.76 1.51 -12.34
C CYS A 48 -7.29 1.85 -12.67
N GLY A 49 -6.80 1.54 -13.90
CA GLY A 49 -5.47 1.95 -14.35
C GLY A 49 -4.30 1.34 -13.57
N PHE A 50 -4.56 0.33 -12.73
CA PHE A 50 -3.52 -0.38 -12.00
C PHE A 50 -2.58 -1.08 -12.98
N HIS A 51 -1.30 -0.73 -12.93
CA HIS A 51 -0.23 -1.44 -13.60
C HIS A 51 0.68 -2.07 -12.55
N LEU A 52 1.27 -3.22 -12.88
CA LEU A 52 2.27 -3.84 -12.03
C LEU A 52 3.42 -2.85 -11.79
N ARG A 53 3.78 -2.66 -10.51
CA ARG A 53 4.93 -1.85 -10.13
C ARG A 53 6.17 -2.43 -10.81
N GLN A 54 6.77 -1.64 -11.69
CA GLN A 54 8.02 -2.01 -12.33
C GLN A 54 9.16 -1.92 -11.32
N ALA A 55 10.16 -2.78 -11.50
CA ALA A 55 11.39 -2.68 -10.73
C ALA A 55 11.98 -1.27 -10.92
N PRO A 56 12.49 -0.64 -9.84
CA PRO A 56 13.09 0.68 -9.94
C PRO A 56 14.25 0.67 -10.95
N ASN A 57 14.30 1.69 -11.78
CA ASN A 57 15.42 1.93 -12.69
C ASN A 57 16.29 3.04 -12.09
N PHE A 58 17.54 2.72 -11.76
CA PHE A 58 18.50 3.64 -11.15
C PHE A 58 19.41 4.23 -12.22
N ALA A 59 19.89 5.46 -12.00
CA ALA A 59 20.87 6.11 -12.87
C ALA A 59 22.30 5.54 -12.73
N PHE A 60 22.51 4.58 -11.82
CA PHE A 60 23.79 3.95 -11.51
C PHE A 60 23.67 2.43 -11.55
N SER A 61 24.77 1.75 -11.87
CA SER A 61 24.88 0.28 -11.81
C SER A 61 25.63 -0.19 -10.56
N THR A 62 26.44 0.69 -9.97
CA THR A 62 27.20 0.40 -8.75
C THR A 62 26.97 1.48 -7.71
N ILE A 63 26.79 1.07 -6.46
CA ILE A 63 26.64 1.99 -5.34
C ILE A 63 27.47 1.54 -4.15
N TYR A 64 28.20 2.46 -3.54
CA TYR A 64 28.94 2.19 -2.31
C TYR A 64 28.04 2.38 -1.08
N LEU A 65 28.07 1.40 -0.17
CA LEU A 65 27.36 1.45 1.12
C LEU A 65 28.16 0.68 2.20
N ALA A 66 28.70 1.41 3.17
CA ALA A 66 29.65 0.88 4.17
C ALA A 66 29.03 0.48 5.51
N THR A 67 27.70 0.34 5.62
CA THR A 67 27.03 0.11 6.91
C THR A 67 26.72 -1.37 7.16
N THR A 68 26.94 -1.79 8.40
CA THR A 68 26.59 -3.13 8.93
C THR A 68 25.32 -3.10 9.79
N SER A 69 24.64 -1.96 9.90
CA SER A 69 23.37 -1.83 10.61
C SER A 69 22.29 -2.74 10.02
N PRO A 70 21.28 -3.15 10.81
CA PRO A 70 20.13 -3.90 10.27
C PRO A 70 19.45 -3.18 9.10
N MET A 71 19.30 -1.86 9.19
CA MET A 71 18.78 -0.99 8.13
C MET A 71 19.66 -1.08 6.88
N GLY A 72 20.97 -0.94 7.04
CA GLY A 72 21.95 -1.04 5.94
C GLY A 72 21.95 -2.40 5.24
N ILE A 73 21.84 -3.49 5.99
CA ILE A 73 21.73 -4.85 5.46
C ILE A 73 20.44 -5.02 4.67
N GLU A 74 19.32 -4.51 5.17
CA GLU A 74 18.04 -4.54 4.46
C GLU A 74 18.04 -3.69 3.20
N LEU A 75 18.58 -2.47 3.28
CA LEU A 75 18.72 -1.58 2.12
C LEU A 75 19.57 -2.21 1.02
N ARG A 76 20.70 -2.83 1.40
CA ARG A 76 21.55 -3.57 0.47
C ARG A 76 20.80 -4.70 -0.23
N ARG A 77 20.05 -5.52 0.53
CA ARG A 77 19.23 -6.59 -0.06
C ARG A 77 18.19 -6.04 -1.03
N ASN A 78 17.58 -4.89 -0.73
CA ASN A 78 16.62 -4.24 -1.63
C ASN A 78 17.29 -3.69 -2.90
N LEU A 79 18.50 -3.15 -2.81
CA LEU A 79 19.29 -2.70 -3.97
C LEU A 79 19.68 -3.86 -4.88
N GLU A 80 20.14 -4.98 -4.29
CA GLU A 80 20.61 -6.16 -5.01
C GLU A 80 19.46 -7.05 -5.53
N ALA A 81 18.20 -6.83 -5.11
CA ALA A 81 17.05 -7.69 -5.44
C ALA A 81 16.70 -7.76 -6.94
N GLY A 82 17.15 -6.82 -7.75
CA GLY A 82 16.81 -6.71 -9.17
C GLY A 82 17.93 -7.05 -10.14
N ASP A 83 19.08 -7.57 -9.67
CA ASP A 83 20.29 -7.91 -10.44
C ASP A 83 20.91 -6.79 -11.29
N ARG A 84 20.40 -5.55 -11.20
CA ARG A 84 20.90 -4.38 -11.96
C ARG A 84 21.87 -3.50 -11.18
N VAL A 85 21.83 -3.57 -9.85
CA VAL A 85 22.67 -2.75 -8.97
C VAL A 85 23.57 -3.64 -8.14
N ARG A 86 24.87 -3.39 -8.18
CA ARG A 86 25.87 -4.03 -7.33
C ARG A 86 26.28 -3.10 -6.20
N VAL A 87 26.22 -3.59 -4.96
CA VAL A 87 26.62 -2.81 -3.78
C VAL A 87 28.08 -3.08 -3.42
N ILE A 88 28.91 -2.03 -3.50
CA ILE A 88 30.31 -2.05 -3.09
C ILE A 88 30.40 -1.78 -1.58
N ARG A 89 31.14 -2.63 -0.87
CA ARG A 89 31.26 -2.59 0.60
C ARG A 89 32.67 -2.25 1.06
N ASP A 90 33.66 -2.67 0.28
CA ASP A 90 35.06 -2.42 0.55
C ASP A 90 35.35 -0.92 0.39
N ALA A 91 35.85 -0.30 1.45
CA ALA A 91 36.24 1.11 1.45
C ALA A 91 37.35 1.40 0.45
N ALA A 92 38.26 0.44 0.18
CA ALA A 92 39.31 0.61 -0.83
C ALA A 92 38.75 0.72 -2.26
N ALA A 93 37.57 0.16 -2.51
CA ALA A 93 36.89 0.23 -3.81
C ALA A 93 35.81 1.31 -3.85
N ARG A 94 35.69 2.18 -2.84
CA ARG A 94 34.64 3.22 -2.74
C ARG A 94 34.54 4.07 -4.01
N ASP A 95 35.67 4.55 -4.50
CA ASP A 95 35.71 5.50 -5.61
C ASP A 95 35.48 4.83 -6.98
N SER A 96 35.38 3.50 -7.02
CA SER A 96 34.97 2.75 -8.21
C SER A 96 33.45 2.64 -8.37
N ALA A 97 32.66 3.12 -7.39
CA ALA A 97 31.21 3.13 -7.47
C ALA A 97 30.70 4.36 -8.25
N ASP A 98 29.62 4.21 -9.01
CA ASP A 98 28.97 5.32 -9.70
C ASP A 98 28.35 6.33 -8.71
N ALA A 99 27.80 5.79 -7.60
CA ALA A 99 27.19 6.56 -6.53
C ALA A 99 27.68 6.10 -5.14
N ILE A 100 27.72 7.03 -4.19
CA ILE A 100 28.10 6.80 -2.80
C ILE A 100 26.89 7.19 -1.93
N LEU A 101 26.30 6.20 -1.25
CA LEU A 101 25.26 6.44 -0.25
C LEU A 101 25.88 6.51 1.14
N GLU A 102 25.72 7.65 1.78
CA GLU A 102 26.22 7.89 3.14
C GLU A 102 25.05 7.95 4.11
N ILE A 103 25.02 7.03 5.07
CA ILE A 103 24.10 7.06 6.21
C ILE A 103 24.74 7.95 7.28
N LEU A 104 24.19 9.15 7.47
CA LEU A 104 24.66 10.16 8.42
C LEU A 104 24.09 9.93 9.82
N GLN A 105 22.88 9.37 9.91
CA GLN A 105 22.21 9.03 11.16
C GLN A 105 21.32 7.81 10.94
N ASP A 106 21.33 6.87 11.88
CA ASP A 106 20.39 5.75 11.99
C ASP A 106 20.08 5.57 13.48
N GLN A 107 18.91 6.03 13.92
CA GLN A 107 18.54 6.08 15.32
C GLN A 107 17.12 5.59 15.55
N ARG A 108 16.94 4.91 16.68
CA ARG A 108 15.65 4.50 17.22
C ARG A 108 15.45 5.18 18.57
N GLU A 109 14.32 5.82 18.76
CA GLU A 109 14.02 6.59 19.97
C GLU A 109 12.67 6.13 20.52
N ARG A 110 12.53 6.15 21.85
CA ARG A 110 11.26 5.95 22.55
C ARG A 110 11.00 7.17 23.41
N VAL A 111 9.88 7.83 23.21
CA VAL A 111 9.49 9.06 23.92
C VAL A 111 8.18 8.82 24.64
N VAL A 112 8.06 9.25 25.90
CA VAL A 112 6.78 9.19 26.63
C VAL A 112 5.83 10.22 26.03
N LEU A 113 4.62 9.79 25.66
CA LEU A 113 3.56 10.71 25.21
C LEU A 113 2.56 11.04 26.31
N GLY A 114 2.30 10.09 27.21
CA GLY A 114 1.22 10.24 28.18
C GLY A 114 1.38 9.43 29.45
N TYR A 115 0.77 9.97 30.51
CA TYR A 115 0.67 9.38 31.83
C TYR A 115 -0.79 9.20 32.23
N ASN A 116 -1.08 8.28 33.16
CA ASN A 116 -2.39 8.23 33.83
C ASN A 116 -2.46 9.20 35.03
N SER A 117 -3.61 9.20 35.73
CA SER A 117 -3.84 10.05 36.90
C SER A 117 -2.92 9.78 38.09
N SER A 118 -2.29 8.60 38.17
CA SER A 118 -1.28 8.25 39.18
C SER A 118 0.16 8.55 38.72
N GLY A 119 0.35 9.13 37.53
CA GLY A 119 1.68 9.49 36.99
C GLY A 119 2.45 8.34 36.35
N GLN A 120 1.82 7.20 36.09
CA GLN A 120 2.43 6.06 35.40
C GLN A 120 2.34 6.25 33.89
N VAL A 121 3.40 5.88 33.17
CA VAL A 121 3.44 5.94 31.70
C VAL A 121 2.39 5.02 31.10
N ARG A 122 1.57 5.54 30.18
CA ARG A 122 0.55 4.75 29.47
C ARG A 122 0.73 4.70 27.97
N GLU A 123 1.57 5.58 27.43
CA GLU A 123 1.78 5.67 26.00
C GLU A 123 3.21 6.12 25.68
N PHE A 124 3.81 5.41 24.73
CA PHE A 124 5.08 5.76 24.12
C PHE A 124 4.86 6.10 22.66
N GLN A 125 5.67 7.02 22.15
CA GLN A 125 5.94 7.16 20.74
C GLN A 125 7.28 6.53 20.42
N LEU A 126 7.24 5.52 19.56
CA LEU A 126 8.42 4.92 18.96
C LEU A 126 8.79 5.74 17.72
N ARG A 127 10.08 6.02 17.55
CA ARG A 127 10.58 6.78 16.40
C ARG A 127 11.74 6.07 15.75
N THR A 128 11.77 6.05 14.43
CA THR A 128 12.93 5.65 13.63
C THR A 128 13.35 6.84 12.78
N ARG A 129 14.59 7.30 12.96
CA ARG A 129 15.16 8.45 12.24
C ARG A 129 16.36 8.00 11.43
N VAL A 130 16.31 8.25 10.12
CA VAL A 130 17.46 8.04 9.23
C VAL A 130 17.76 9.32 8.49
N ARG A 131 19.03 9.75 8.55
CA ARG A 131 19.55 10.85 7.73
C ARG A 131 20.61 10.31 6.81
N PHE A 132 20.54 10.69 5.53
CA PHE A 132 21.45 10.18 4.52
C PHE A 132 21.64 11.19 3.40
N ARG A 133 22.69 11.02 2.61
CA ARG A 133 22.94 11.77 1.38
C ARG A 133 23.51 10.87 0.30
N VAL A 134 23.43 11.30 -0.94
CA VAL A 134 23.98 10.58 -2.10
C VAL A 134 24.85 11.52 -2.91
N ARG A 135 26.04 11.06 -3.27
CA ARG A 135 27.00 11.82 -4.07
C ARG A 135 27.77 10.92 -5.01
N THR A 136 28.45 11.49 -6.00
CA THR A 136 29.42 10.76 -6.82
C THR A 136 30.79 10.70 -6.13
N PRO A 137 31.75 9.86 -6.60
CA PRO A 137 33.14 9.92 -6.15
C PRO A 137 33.80 11.28 -6.37
N ALA A 138 33.36 12.02 -7.40
CA ALA A 138 33.80 13.39 -7.67
C ALA A 138 33.15 14.45 -6.76
N ASP A 139 32.46 14.02 -5.70
CA ASP A 139 31.76 14.86 -4.72
C ASP A 139 30.60 15.71 -5.28
N ILE A 140 30.06 15.32 -6.44
CA ILE A 140 28.84 15.93 -6.98
C ILE A 140 27.66 15.40 -6.17
N GLU A 141 26.92 16.30 -5.55
CA GLU A 141 25.75 15.97 -4.73
C GLU A 141 24.57 15.56 -5.64
N LEU A 142 24.16 14.28 -5.56
CA LEU A 142 23.03 13.73 -6.30
C LEU A 142 21.73 13.83 -5.49
N LEU A 143 21.85 13.68 -4.17
CA LEU A 143 20.77 13.89 -3.22
C LEU A 143 21.36 14.55 -1.97
N PRO A 144 20.90 15.77 -1.61
CA PRO A 144 21.38 16.43 -0.41
C PRO A 144 21.04 15.64 0.84
N SER A 145 21.66 16.03 1.96
CA SER A 145 21.34 15.48 3.27
C SER A 145 19.84 15.55 3.53
N THR A 146 19.18 14.41 3.45
CA THR A 146 17.73 14.28 3.61
C THR A 146 17.42 13.39 4.79
N GLU A 147 16.35 13.72 5.50
CA GLU A 147 15.86 12.95 6.64
C GLU A 147 14.59 12.17 6.30
N ILE A 148 14.45 11.01 6.95
CA ILE A 148 13.21 10.25 7.08
C ILE A 148 13.00 10.04 8.57
N LEU A 149 11.86 10.51 9.08
CA LEU A 149 11.39 10.29 10.44
C LEU A 149 10.07 9.54 10.38
N LEU A 150 10.03 8.35 10.97
CA LEU A 150 8.83 7.55 11.13
C LEU A 150 8.49 7.46 12.61
N GLN A 151 7.21 7.53 12.92
CA GLN A 151 6.69 7.54 14.28
C GLN A 151 5.51 6.60 14.38
N GLN A 152 5.46 5.84 15.48
CA GLN A 152 4.38 4.95 15.78
C GLN A 152 4.05 5.03 17.27
N ASP A 153 2.80 5.33 17.57
CA ASP A 153 2.34 5.36 18.95
C ASP A 153 2.02 3.94 19.42
N GLN A 154 2.36 3.66 20.67
CA GLN A 154 2.19 2.37 21.32
C GLN A 154 1.65 2.57 22.73
N SER A 155 0.50 1.94 23.01
CA SER A 155 0.02 1.83 24.38
C SER A 155 0.97 0.98 25.21
N TYR A 156 1.23 1.40 26.45
CA TYR A 156 2.16 0.72 27.33
C TYR A 156 1.47 0.26 28.60
N ASP A 157 1.65 -1.00 28.97
CA ASP A 157 1.24 -1.56 30.25
C ASP A 157 2.42 -2.24 30.92
N GLU A 158 2.80 -1.77 32.10
CA GLU A 158 3.94 -2.30 32.85
C GLU A 158 3.74 -3.75 33.28
N THR A 159 2.48 -4.17 33.54
CA THR A 159 2.17 -5.56 33.87
C THR A 159 2.41 -6.51 32.69
N LEU A 160 2.47 -5.97 31.47
CA LEU A 160 2.75 -6.68 30.22
C LEU A 160 4.08 -6.24 29.59
N ALA A 161 5.02 -5.72 30.39
CA ALA A 161 6.25 -5.08 29.88
C ALA A 161 7.01 -5.92 28.85
N LEU A 162 7.15 -7.23 29.07
CA LEU A 162 7.84 -8.13 28.12
C LEU A 162 7.12 -8.22 26.77
N ALA A 163 5.78 -8.35 26.80
CA ALA A 163 4.98 -8.38 25.59
C ALA A 163 5.03 -7.03 24.85
N LYS A 164 5.01 -5.92 25.60
CA LYS A 164 5.13 -4.57 25.05
C LYS A 164 6.49 -4.30 24.43
N GLU A 165 7.56 -4.87 24.97
CA GLU A 165 8.88 -4.79 24.33
C GLU A 165 8.93 -5.61 23.03
N ALA A 166 8.36 -6.81 23.00
CA ALA A 166 8.26 -7.60 21.78
C ALA A 166 7.44 -6.90 20.68
N GLU A 167 6.31 -6.29 21.04
CA GLU A 167 5.50 -5.45 20.16
C GLU A 167 6.33 -4.27 19.61
N ALA A 168 7.04 -3.54 20.48
CA ALA A 168 7.87 -2.42 20.05
C ALA A 168 8.95 -2.84 19.05
N GLN A 169 9.58 -4.01 19.23
CA GLN A 169 10.57 -4.53 18.28
C GLN A 169 9.95 -4.86 16.91
N LEU A 170 8.70 -5.33 16.88
CA LEU A 170 7.96 -5.52 15.61
C LEU A 170 7.65 -4.18 14.94
N LEU A 171 7.21 -3.18 15.71
CA LEU A 171 6.94 -1.83 15.20
C LEU A 171 8.22 -1.17 14.66
N TYR A 172 9.35 -1.27 15.37
CA TYR A 172 10.64 -0.76 14.87
C TYR A 172 11.08 -1.43 13.58
N ARG A 173 10.90 -2.75 13.45
CA ARG A 173 11.20 -3.47 12.20
C ARG A 173 10.29 -3.01 11.06
N SER A 174 9.00 -2.84 11.31
CA SER A 174 8.06 -2.34 10.31
C SER A 174 8.40 -0.93 9.84
N MET A 175 8.68 0.00 10.77
CA MET A 175 9.15 1.35 10.45
C MET A 175 10.47 1.31 9.69
N GLN A 176 11.41 0.44 10.10
CA GLN A 176 12.67 0.28 9.38
C GLN A 176 12.41 -0.11 7.91
N THR A 177 11.55 -1.11 7.66
CA THR A 177 11.22 -1.53 6.29
C THR A 177 10.58 -0.39 5.49
N ASP A 178 9.68 0.41 6.07
CA ASP A 178 9.12 1.56 5.34
C ASP A 178 10.18 2.61 5.03
N ALA A 179 11.08 2.92 5.97
CA ALA A 179 12.20 3.83 5.73
C ALA A 179 13.10 3.34 4.60
N VAL A 180 13.43 2.02 4.53
CA VAL A 180 14.15 1.44 3.39
C VAL A 180 13.40 1.70 2.09
N GLN A 181 12.09 1.44 2.04
CA GLN A 181 11.30 1.65 0.83
C GLN A 181 11.25 3.13 0.42
N GLN A 182 11.24 4.06 1.37
CA GLN A 182 11.32 5.49 1.11
C GLN A 182 12.69 5.90 0.55
N ILE A 183 13.79 5.37 1.11
CA ILE A 183 15.14 5.58 0.58
C ILE A 183 15.21 5.07 -0.86
N MET A 184 14.75 3.85 -1.12
CA MET A 184 14.75 3.25 -2.47
C MET A 184 14.01 4.10 -3.51
N ARG A 185 12.86 4.69 -3.13
CA ARG A 185 12.12 5.62 -4.00
C ARG A 185 12.90 6.89 -4.30
N ARG A 186 13.57 7.47 -3.29
CA ARG A 186 14.41 8.66 -3.46
C ARG A 186 15.63 8.38 -4.33
N LEU A 187 16.27 7.21 -4.17
CA LEU A 187 17.35 6.76 -5.04
C LEU A 187 16.88 6.59 -6.50
N ALA A 188 15.70 6.01 -6.72
CA ALA A 188 15.14 5.85 -8.07
C ALA A 188 14.68 7.18 -8.72
N ALA A 189 14.56 8.26 -7.94
CA ALA A 189 14.27 9.59 -8.44
C ALA A 189 15.51 10.29 -9.04
N ILE A 190 16.72 9.83 -8.71
CA ILE A 190 17.98 10.30 -9.32
C ILE A 190 18.00 9.84 -10.77
N LYS A 191 18.02 10.78 -11.72
CA LYS A 191 17.96 10.48 -13.18
C LYS A 191 19.29 10.63 -13.89
N THR A 192 20.18 11.47 -13.38
CA THR A 192 21.50 11.74 -13.95
C THR A 192 22.55 11.70 -12.85
N LEU A 193 23.77 11.29 -13.21
CA LEU A 193 24.95 11.36 -12.33
C LEU A 193 25.77 12.63 -12.56
N THR A 194 25.34 13.43 -13.54
CA THR A 194 25.87 14.73 -13.89
C THR A 194 24.89 15.82 -13.46
N PRO A 195 25.39 17.02 -13.10
CA PRO A 195 24.55 18.17 -12.77
C PRO A 195 23.66 18.60 -13.93
#